data_AF-G8BZQ1-F1
#
_entry.id   AF-G8BZQ1-F1
#
_cell.length_a   1.000
_cell.length_b   1.000
_cell.length_c   1.000
_cell.angle_alpha   90.00
_cell.angle_beta   90.00
_cell.angle_gamma   90.00
#
_symmetry.space_group_name_H-M   'P 1'
#
loop_
_entity.id
_entity.type
_entity.pdbx_description
1 polymer ?
#
loop_
_entity_poly.entity_id
_entity_poly.type
_entity_poly.pdbx_seq_one_letter_code
_entity_poly.pdbx_strand_id
1 'polypeptide(L)'
;MIRATNEGTLNVYIKSLENQIENKRYFLQQTRNAIQKLKDEKKESKSTNEVDEAIWQEFLRKVMFFPERSDPIGISLASTSLRIRNKTSREAIESLEINYKNTNAYTSYFKNINSDLEELVNLIKQRVESESNEEDPNLILLPSQKNKILRRQLNNLIEEYISIDLLSSQNMGSERNSKRVKKLLSRLINYDDSLLVSDFFPEYKDLYRLLSKTNIVDVIEQESTGEKHIRLLDFSSIDL
;
A
#
# COMPACT_ATOMS: atom_id res chain seq x y z
N MET A 1 52.46 51.77 -8.07
CA MET A 1 52.65 52.05 -9.51
C MET A 1 52.70 50.74 -10.35
N ILE A 2 51.92 49.71 -10.02
CA ILE A 2 51.97 48.36 -10.67
C ILE A 2 50.63 47.96 -11.33
N ARG A 3 49.52 48.67 -11.04
CA ARG A 3 48.19 48.34 -11.59
C ARG A 3 47.98 48.81 -13.04
N ALA A 4 48.52 49.97 -13.42
CA ALA A 4 48.34 50.54 -14.76
C ALA A 4 49.00 49.72 -15.89
N THR A 5 50.05 48.94 -15.58
CA THR A 5 50.74 48.09 -16.55
C THR A 5 50.00 46.78 -16.87
N ASN A 6 49.20 46.28 -15.92
CA ASN A 6 48.49 44.99 -16.08
C ASN A 6 47.21 45.11 -16.91
N GLU A 7 46.52 46.24 -16.83
CA GLU A 7 45.34 46.49 -17.67
C GLU A 7 45.73 46.70 -19.14
N GLY A 8 46.86 47.38 -19.39
CA GLY A 8 47.40 47.56 -20.74
C GLY A 8 47.79 46.24 -21.40
N THR A 9 48.48 45.34 -20.68
CA THR A 9 48.89 44.03 -21.20
C THR A 9 47.70 43.10 -21.42
N LEU A 10 46.71 43.13 -20.53
CA LEU A 10 45.47 42.36 -20.70
C LEU A 10 44.70 42.80 -21.95
N ASN A 11 44.58 44.11 -22.18
CA ASN A 11 43.89 44.64 -23.37
C ASN A 11 44.62 44.26 -24.67
N VAL A 12 45.95 44.23 -24.68
CA VAL A 12 46.73 43.75 -25.83
C VAL A 12 46.47 42.25 -26.07
N TYR A 13 46.43 41.45 -25.00
CA TYR A 13 46.11 40.02 -25.10
C TYR A 13 44.69 39.77 -25.63
N ILE A 14 43.70 40.55 -25.16
CA ILE A 14 42.31 40.48 -25.66
C ILE A 14 42.26 40.80 -27.15
N LYS A 15 42.89 41.90 -27.61
CA LYS A 15 42.96 42.24 -29.04
C LYS A 15 43.63 41.15 -29.86
N SER A 16 44.69 40.53 -29.34
CA SER A 16 45.35 39.40 -29.99
C SER A 16 44.43 38.18 -30.10
N LEU A 17 43.65 37.89 -29.05
CA LEU A 17 42.64 36.82 -29.07
C LEU A 17 41.56 37.08 -30.10
N GLU A 18 41.01 38.30 -30.16
CA GLU A 18 39.98 38.70 -31.12
C GLU A 18 40.45 38.52 -32.56
N ASN A 19 41.65 39.00 -32.87
CA ASN A 19 42.26 38.85 -34.20
C ASN A 19 42.46 37.37 -34.56
N GLN A 20 42.97 36.56 -33.64
CA GLN A 20 43.16 35.12 -33.88
C GLN A 20 41.82 34.36 -34.05
N ILE A 21 40.76 34.78 -33.34
CA ILE A 21 39.41 34.25 -33.52
C ILE A 21 38.86 34.60 -34.90
N GLU A 22 39.04 35.86 -35.33
CA GLU A 22 38.59 36.32 -36.64
C GLU A 22 39.32 35.60 -37.77
N ASN A 23 40.65 35.46 -37.68
CA ASN A 23 41.45 34.69 -38.63
C ASN A 23 40.96 33.23 -38.73
N LYS A 24 40.72 32.56 -37.61
CA LYS A 24 40.18 31.18 -37.59
C LYS A 24 38.77 31.10 -38.19
N ARG A 25 37.90 32.09 -37.92
CA ARG A 25 36.58 32.18 -38.55
C ARG A 25 36.68 32.34 -40.06
N TYR A 26 37.62 33.16 -40.52
CA TYR A 26 37.89 33.36 -41.94
C TYR A 26 38.40 32.08 -42.61
N PHE A 27 39.39 31.39 -42.03
CA PHE A 27 39.85 30.08 -42.52
C PHE A 27 38.71 29.05 -42.57
N LEU A 28 37.86 29.01 -41.56
CA LEU A 28 36.69 28.13 -41.53
C LEU A 28 35.70 28.46 -42.67
N GLN A 29 35.45 29.75 -42.92
CA GLN A 29 34.58 30.20 -44.00
C GLN A 29 35.15 29.85 -45.37
N GLN A 30 36.44 30.10 -45.61
CA GLN A 30 37.12 29.70 -46.84
C GLN A 30 37.05 28.19 -47.05
N THR A 31 37.32 27.41 -46.00
CA THR A 31 37.26 25.94 -46.04
C THR A 31 35.86 25.46 -46.39
N ARG A 32 34.82 26.03 -45.76
CA ARG A 32 33.41 25.73 -46.07
C ARG A 32 33.06 26.07 -47.52
N ASN A 33 33.50 27.24 -48.01
CA ASN A 33 33.26 27.66 -49.39
C ASN A 33 33.96 26.74 -50.39
N ALA A 34 35.20 26.32 -50.12
CA ALA A 34 35.94 25.39 -50.97
C ALA A 34 35.25 24.01 -51.02
N ILE A 35 34.84 23.48 -49.86
CA ILE A 35 34.08 22.23 -49.78
C ILE A 35 32.77 22.34 -50.56
N GLN A 36 32.07 23.49 -50.45
CA GLN A 36 30.82 23.71 -51.16
C GLN A 36 31.00 23.73 -52.68
N LYS A 37 32.03 24.43 -53.19
CA LYS A 37 32.38 24.42 -54.61
C LYS A 37 32.67 23.01 -55.12
N LEU A 38 33.49 22.25 -54.41
CA LEU A 38 33.81 20.86 -54.76
C LEU A 38 32.55 19.98 -54.76
N LYS A 39 31.61 20.21 -53.85
CA LYS A 39 30.33 19.49 -53.83
C LYS A 39 29.45 19.85 -55.03
N ASP A 40 29.43 21.12 -55.42
CA ASP A 40 28.61 21.57 -56.53
C ASP A 40 29.19 21.13 -57.88
N GLU A 41 30.52 21.15 -58.05
CA GLU A 41 31.23 20.53 -59.19
C GLU A 41 30.98 19.01 -59.26
N LYS A 42 30.99 18.32 -58.11
CA LYS A 42 30.74 16.87 -58.04
C LYS A 42 29.27 16.50 -58.28
N LYS A 43 28.29 17.41 -58.10
CA LYS A 43 26.88 17.12 -58.44
C LYS A 43 26.66 16.98 -59.95
N GLU A 44 27.52 17.58 -60.78
CA GLU A 44 27.48 17.43 -62.24
C GLU A 44 28.02 16.05 -62.70
N SER A 45 28.80 15.36 -61.87
CA SER A 45 29.36 14.03 -62.12
C SER A 45 28.81 13.00 -61.11
N LYS A 46 27.93 12.07 -61.54
CA LYS A 46 27.29 11.03 -60.69
C LYS A 46 28.13 10.62 -59.46
N SER A 47 27.66 11.02 -58.29
CA SER A 47 28.32 10.86 -56.99
C SER A 47 28.36 9.39 -56.53
N THR A 48 29.54 8.80 -56.44
CA THR A 48 29.81 7.70 -55.50
C THR A 48 30.26 8.30 -54.16
N ASN A 49 29.58 7.90 -53.08
CA ASN A 49 29.92 8.24 -51.68
C ASN A 49 30.93 7.24 -51.10
N GLU A 50 31.66 6.52 -51.94
CA GLU A 50 32.66 5.57 -51.50
C GLU A 50 33.93 6.33 -51.10
N VAL A 51 34.33 6.16 -49.84
CA VAL A 51 35.59 6.67 -49.32
C VAL A 51 36.65 5.60 -49.63
N ASP A 52 37.63 5.97 -50.45
CA ASP A 52 38.79 5.12 -50.68
C ASP A 52 39.59 4.96 -49.37
N GLU A 53 39.71 3.71 -48.91
CA GLU A 53 40.39 3.36 -47.66
C GLU A 53 41.88 3.76 -47.68
N ALA A 54 42.54 3.68 -48.84
CA ALA A 54 43.94 4.09 -48.96
C ALA A 54 44.11 5.60 -48.75
N ILE A 55 43.19 6.41 -49.30
CA ILE A 55 43.18 7.87 -49.14
C ILE A 55 42.88 8.24 -47.69
N TRP A 56 41.95 7.54 -47.03
CA TRP A 56 41.63 7.77 -45.63
C TRP A 56 42.81 7.50 -44.70
N GLN A 57 43.55 6.40 -44.93
CA GLN A 57 44.74 6.08 -44.16
C GLN A 57 45.86 7.10 -44.37
N GLU A 58 46.00 7.66 -45.58
CA GLU A 58 46.95 8.75 -45.83
C GLU A 58 46.54 10.04 -45.10
N PHE A 59 45.25 10.37 -45.11
CA PHE A 59 44.71 11.55 -44.44
C PHE A 59 44.99 11.55 -42.92
N LEU A 60 44.78 10.42 -42.25
CA LEU A 60 45.02 10.27 -40.81
C LEU A 60 46.49 10.50 -40.40
N ARG A 61 47.44 10.34 -41.34
CA ARG A 61 48.87 10.58 -41.07
C ARG A 61 49.24 12.06 -41.07
N LYS A 62 48.39 12.94 -41.61
CA LYS A 62 48.72 14.36 -41.83
C LYS A 62 47.89 15.27 -40.92
N VAL A 63 48.58 16.11 -40.15
CA VAL A 63 47.92 17.20 -39.40
C VAL A 63 47.63 18.36 -40.36
N MET A 64 46.37 18.83 -40.39
CA MET A 64 45.92 19.82 -41.37
C MET A 64 46.07 21.28 -40.94
N PHE A 65 46.08 21.55 -39.63
CA PHE A 65 46.12 22.91 -39.11
C PHE A 65 47.21 23.03 -38.04
N PHE A 66 48.23 23.83 -38.36
CA PHE A 66 49.32 24.14 -37.44
C PHE A 66 49.08 25.51 -36.80
N PRO A 67 49.07 25.61 -35.47
CA PRO A 67 48.94 26.90 -34.81
C PRO A 67 50.19 27.75 -35.04
N GLU A 68 49.98 29.05 -35.23
CA GLU A 68 51.07 30.03 -35.27
C GLU A 68 51.68 30.23 -33.89
N ARG A 69 52.90 30.78 -33.83
CA ARG A 69 53.58 31.08 -32.56
C ARG A 69 52.80 32.07 -31.67
N SER A 70 52.01 32.94 -32.29
CA SER A 70 51.18 33.95 -31.61
C SER A 70 49.79 33.42 -31.25
N ASP A 71 49.45 32.18 -31.61
CA ASP A 71 48.12 31.61 -31.36
C ASP A 71 47.97 31.24 -29.87
N PRO A 72 47.07 31.90 -29.12
CA PRO A 72 46.87 31.62 -27.70
C PRO A 72 46.05 30.34 -27.42
N ILE A 73 45.80 29.49 -28.43
CA ILE A 73 44.92 28.30 -28.33
C ILE A 73 45.25 27.39 -27.14
N GLY A 74 46.52 27.19 -26.80
CA GLY A 74 46.93 26.37 -25.67
C GLY A 74 46.42 26.91 -24.34
N ILE A 75 46.57 28.22 -24.12
CA ILE A 75 46.09 28.90 -22.90
C ILE A 75 44.56 28.95 -22.90
N SER A 76 43.93 29.26 -24.04
CA SER A 76 42.47 29.29 -24.16
C SER A 76 41.84 27.93 -23.85
N LEU A 77 42.40 26.84 -24.39
CA LEU A 77 41.91 25.48 -24.18
C LEU A 77 42.13 25.04 -22.73
N ALA A 78 43.32 25.27 -22.18
CA ALA A 78 43.62 24.92 -20.79
C ALA A 78 42.71 25.69 -19.82
N SER A 79 42.57 27.00 -20.00
CA SER A 79 41.74 27.86 -19.15
C SER A 79 40.27 27.45 -19.19
N THR A 80 39.71 27.26 -20.39
CA THR A 80 38.30 26.85 -20.55
C THR A 80 38.06 25.45 -20.00
N SER A 81 38.90 24.48 -20.33
CA SER A 81 38.79 23.10 -19.85
C SER A 81 38.87 23.03 -18.32
N LEU A 82 39.87 23.68 -17.71
CA LEU A 82 40.04 23.69 -16.26
C LEU A 82 38.88 24.39 -15.55
N ARG A 83 38.41 25.52 -16.10
CA ARG A 83 37.27 26.25 -15.53
C ARG A 83 35.98 25.43 -15.59
N ILE A 84 35.71 24.79 -16.73
CA ILE A 84 34.55 23.91 -16.89
C ILE A 84 34.66 22.74 -15.92
N ARG A 85 35.80 22.03 -15.91
CA ARG A 85 36.03 20.89 -15.02
C ARG A 85 35.81 21.26 -13.57
N ASN A 86 36.37 22.38 -13.10
CA ASN A 86 36.20 22.83 -11.72
C ASN A 86 34.71 23.10 -11.41
N LYS A 87 34.02 23.85 -12.29
CA LYS A 87 32.59 24.12 -12.13
C LYS A 87 31.76 22.83 -12.06
N THR A 88 31.94 21.93 -13.02
CA THR A 88 31.18 20.67 -13.08
C THR A 88 31.52 19.72 -11.94
N SER A 89 32.78 19.68 -11.50
CA SER A 89 33.18 18.90 -10.33
C SER A 89 32.52 19.41 -9.06
N ARG A 90 32.41 20.73 -8.88
CA ARG A 90 31.71 21.33 -7.75
C ARG A 90 30.22 20.97 -7.77
N GLU A 91 29.56 21.14 -8.91
CA GLU A 91 28.14 20.77 -9.08
C GLU A 91 27.91 19.29 -8.77
N ALA A 92 28.83 18.41 -9.19
CA ALA A 92 28.76 16.99 -8.89
C ALA A 92 28.92 16.69 -7.39
N ILE A 93 29.84 17.36 -6.70
CA ILE A 93 30.03 17.21 -5.24
C ILE A 93 28.77 17.66 -4.49
N GLU A 94 28.20 18.80 -4.86
CA GLU A 94 26.97 19.33 -4.24
C GLU A 94 25.80 18.33 -4.42
N SER A 95 25.67 17.72 -5.61
CA SER A 95 24.67 16.68 -5.87
C SER A 95 24.91 15.41 -5.03
N LEU A 96 26.17 14.96 -4.94
CA LEU A 96 26.53 13.79 -4.14
C LEU A 96 26.28 14.00 -2.65
N GLU A 97 26.53 15.20 -2.12
CA GLU A 97 26.28 15.52 -0.71
C GLU A 97 24.78 15.44 -0.36
N ILE A 98 23.91 15.95 -1.24
CA ILE A 98 22.45 15.84 -1.08
C ILE A 98 22.04 14.37 -1.10
N ASN A 99 22.51 13.60 -2.09
CA ASN A 99 22.20 12.18 -2.20
C ASN A 99 22.70 11.38 -0.98
N TYR A 100 23.88 11.70 -0.48
CA TYR A 100 24.43 11.08 0.73
C TYR A 100 23.55 11.34 1.95
N LYS A 101 23.14 12.59 2.18
CA LYS A 101 22.25 12.94 3.30
C LYS A 101 20.93 12.17 3.24
N ASN A 102 20.31 12.12 2.06
CA ASN A 102 19.05 11.39 1.85
C ASN A 102 19.24 9.89 2.09
N THR A 103 20.29 9.30 1.52
CA THR A 103 20.57 7.86 1.67
C THR A 103 20.85 7.49 3.13
N ASN A 104 21.55 8.34 3.87
CA ASN A 104 21.81 8.14 5.29
C ASN A 104 20.54 8.22 6.14
N ALA A 105 19.63 9.16 5.82
CA ALA A 105 18.32 9.25 6.45
C ALA A 105 17.48 8.00 6.20
N TYR A 106 17.40 7.54 4.94
CA TYR A 106 16.69 6.30 4.59
C TYR A 106 17.28 5.08 5.27
N THR A 107 18.61 4.97 5.32
CA THR A 107 19.28 3.85 5.98
C THR A 107 18.93 3.78 7.47
N SER A 108 18.93 4.92 8.16
CA SER A 108 18.52 4.99 9.57
C SER A 108 17.04 4.60 9.75
N TYR A 109 16.17 5.10 8.87
CA TYR A 109 14.75 4.76 8.90
C TYR A 109 14.48 3.27 8.69
N PHE A 110 15.10 2.65 7.69
CA PHE A 110 14.94 1.22 7.43
C PHE A 110 15.55 0.34 8.52
N LYS A 111 16.62 0.79 9.19
CA LYS A 111 17.16 0.09 10.36
C LYS A 111 16.14 0.03 11.50
N ASN A 112 15.46 1.14 11.77
CA ASN A 112 14.43 1.18 12.81
C ASN A 112 13.25 0.27 12.45
N ILE A 113 12.75 0.35 11.21
CA ILE A 113 11.67 -0.55 10.74
C ILE A 113 12.07 -2.01 10.90
N ASN A 114 13.28 -2.36 10.49
CA ASN A 114 13.74 -3.74 10.60
C ASN A 114 13.80 -4.21 12.07
N SER A 115 14.23 -3.34 12.99
CA SER A 115 14.20 -3.61 14.42
C SER A 115 12.77 -3.84 14.93
N ASP A 116 11.83 -2.96 14.54
CA ASP A 116 10.42 -3.08 14.95
C ASP A 116 9.78 -4.37 14.38
N LEU A 117 10.13 -4.74 13.15
CA LEU A 117 9.68 -5.98 12.52
C LEU A 117 10.28 -7.23 13.18
N GLU A 118 11.55 -7.18 13.58
CA GLU A 118 12.17 -8.26 14.35
C GLU A 118 11.46 -8.45 15.70
N GLU A 119 11.12 -7.36 16.39
CA GLU A 119 10.34 -7.41 17.63
C GLU A 119 8.94 -7.98 17.40
N LEU A 120 8.23 -7.51 16.37
CA LEU A 120 6.92 -8.04 16.00
C LEU A 120 6.97 -9.54 15.71
N VAL A 121 7.96 -10.00 14.95
CA VAL A 121 8.16 -11.43 14.66
C VAL A 121 8.39 -12.22 15.94
N ASN A 122 9.16 -11.69 16.89
CA ASN A 122 9.38 -12.34 18.17
C ASN A 122 8.08 -12.42 19.00
N LEU A 123 7.28 -11.36 19.05
CA LEU A 123 5.99 -11.35 19.72
C LEU A 123 5.00 -12.36 19.08
N ILE A 124 4.98 -12.45 17.76
CA ILE A 124 4.15 -13.43 17.04
C ILE A 124 4.62 -14.86 17.36
N LYS A 125 5.92 -15.13 17.36
CA LYS A 125 6.47 -16.44 17.73
C LYS A 125 6.09 -16.82 19.16
N GLN A 126 6.27 -15.90 20.11
CA GLN A 126 5.86 -16.10 21.50
C GLN A 126 4.37 -16.40 21.62
N ARG A 127 3.53 -15.69 20.86
CA ARG A 127 2.09 -15.94 20.83
C ARG A 127 1.75 -17.33 20.28
N VAL A 128 2.35 -17.74 19.16
CA VAL A 128 2.13 -19.07 18.57
C VAL A 128 2.60 -20.18 19.52
N GLU A 129 3.73 -19.99 20.19
CA GLU A 129 4.22 -20.94 21.21
C GLU A 129 3.27 -21.00 22.43
N SER A 130 2.68 -19.86 22.81
CA SER A 130 1.74 -19.77 23.96
C SER A 130 0.33 -20.31 23.64
N GLU A 131 -0.21 -20.04 22.46
CA GLU A 131 -1.55 -20.50 22.00
C GLU A 131 -1.59 -22.02 21.73
N SER A 132 -0.45 -22.71 21.68
CA SER A 132 -0.42 -24.16 21.57
C SER A 132 -0.94 -24.90 22.81
N ASN A 133 -1.18 -24.20 23.93
CA ASN A 133 -1.57 -24.79 25.22
C ASN A 133 -2.93 -24.34 25.78
N GLU A 134 -3.63 -23.40 25.16
CA GLU A 134 -4.93 -22.92 25.67
C GLU A 134 -5.97 -22.91 24.54
N GLU A 135 -7.09 -23.61 24.74
CA GLU A 135 -8.27 -23.52 23.88
C GLU A 135 -8.73 -22.06 23.84
N ASP A 136 -8.53 -21.39 22.70
CA ASP A 136 -8.88 -19.98 22.50
C ASP A 136 -10.36 -19.74 22.86
N PRO A 137 -10.67 -19.01 23.94
CA PRO A 137 -12.04 -18.72 24.36
C PRO A 137 -12.77 -17.81 23.35
N ASN A 138 -12.04 -17.23 22.39
CA ASN A 138 -12.57 -16.41 21.29
C ASN A 138 -12.57 -17.13 19.94
N LEU A 139 -12.58 -18.47 19.91
CA LEU A 139 -12.92 -19.21 18.71
C LEU A 139 -14.21 -18.62 18.12
N ILE A 140 -14.07 -17.98 16.96
CA ILE A 140 -15.18 -17.39 16.22
C ILE A 140 -16.03 -18.54 15.71
N LEU A 141 -16.91 -19.04 16.58
CA LEU A 141 -17.81 -20.13 16.30
C LEU A 141 -18.74 -19.70 15.17
N LEU A 142 -18.88 -20.55 14.15
CA LEU A 142 -19.85 -20.32 13.09
C LEU A 142 -21.26 -20.19 13.72
N PRO A 143 -22.19 -19.41 13.11
CA PRO A 143 -23.55 -19.26 13.63
C PRO A 143 -24.26 -20.59 13.92
N SER A 144 -23.99 -21.64 13.12
CA SER A 144 -24.50 -23.00 13.33
C SER A 144 -23.95 -23.66 14.60
N GLN A 145 -22.68 -23.45 14.91
CA GLN A 145 -22.03 -23.97 16.12
C GLN A 145 -22.52 -23.22 17.37
N LYS A 146 -22.66 -21.90 17.29
CA LYS A 146 -23.26 -21.07 18.36
C LYS A 146 -24.69 -21.51 18.65
N ASN A 147 -25.52 -21.70 17.62
CA ASN A 147 -26.90 -22.16 17.79
C ASN A 147 -26.95 -23.56 18.45
N LYS A 148 -26.05 -24.48 18.06
CA LYS A 148 -25.94 -25.80 18.70
C LYS A 148 -25.59 -25.70 20.20
N ILE A 149 -24.67 -24.79 20.57
CA ILE A 149 -24.29 -24.55 21.97
C ILE A 149 -25.45 -23.93 22.75
N LEU A 150 -26.09 -22.89 22.22
CA LEU A 150 -27.25 -22.25 22.84
C LEU A 150 -28.41 -23.23 23.05
N ARG A 151 -28.70 -24.09 22.07
CA ARG A 151 -29.71 -25.16 22.21
C ARG A 151 -29.32 -26.18 23.27
N ARG A 152 -28.04 -26.50 23.41
CA ARG A 152 -27.55 -27.38 24.47
C ARG A 152 -27.69 -26.73 25.85
N GLN A 153 -27.31 -25.46 25.99
CA GLN A 153 -27.48 -24.70 27.24
C GLN A 153 -28.95 -24.57 27.62
N LEU A 154 -29.84 -24.28 26.67
CA LEU A 154 -31.28 -24.27 26.90
C LEU A 154 -31.79 -25.64 27.36
N ASN A 155 -31.32 -26.73 26.74
CA ASN A 155 -31.71 -28.08 27.14
C ASN A 155 -31.25 -28.42 28.57
N ASN A 156 -30.03 -28.05 28.93
CA ASN A 156 -29.51 -28.23 30.29
C ASN A 156 -30.33 -27.42 31.29
N LEU A 157 -30.62 -26.15 30.98
CA LEU A 157 -31.44 -25.30 31.83
C LEU A 157 -32.85 -25.86 32.04
N ILE A 158 -33.44 -26.48 31.01
CA ILE A 158 -34.74 -27.12 31.12
C ILE A 158 -34.67 -28.36 32.02
N GLU A 159 -33.65 -29.21 31.85
CA GLU A 159 -33.52 -30.46 32.60
C GLU A 159 -33.11 -30.25 34.06
N GLU A 160 -32.20 -29.31 34.32
CA GLU A 160 -31.60 -29.08 35.63
C GLU A 160 -32.40 -28.10 36.51
N TYR A 161 -33.15 -27.17 35.90
CA TYR A 161 -33.82 -26.11 36.67
C TYR A 161 -35.33 -26.04 36.39
N ILE A 162 -35.75 -25.85 35.14
CA ILE A 162 -37.19 -25.62 34.84
C ILE A 162 -38.04 -26.85 35.16
N SER A 163 -37.57 -28.05 34.81
CA SER A 163 -38.36 -29.28 35.01
C SER A 163 -38.42 -29.71 36.48
N ILE A 164 -37.50 -29.21 37.31
CA ILE A 164 -37.39 -29.55 38.73
C ILE A 164 -38.15 -28.51 39.59
N ASP A 165 -37.99 -27.22 39.29
CA ASP A 165 -38.49 -26.14 40.16
C ASP A 165 -39.87 -25.58 39.73
N LEU A 166 -40.21 -25.63 38.44
CA LEU A 166 -41.41 -24.94 37.90
C LEU A 166 -42.57 -25.88 37.60
N LEU A 167 -42.41 -27.20 37.75
CA LEU A 167 -43.46 -28.17 37.45
C LEU A 167 -43.98 -28.76 38.75
N SER A 168 -45.25 -28.46 39.05
CA SER A 168 -45.91 -28.95 40.26
C SER A 168 -45.84 -30.49 40.31
N SER A 169 -45.29 -31.00 41.40
CA SER A 169 -44.77 -32.36 41.63
C SER A 169 -45.79 -33.52 41.58
N GLN A 170 -46.92 -33.40 40.88
CA GLN A 170 -47.91 -34.46 40.81
C GLN A 170 -47.76 -35.30 39.54
N ASN A 171 -47.01 -36.40 39.71
CA ASN A 171 -47.23 -37.70 39.05
C ASN A 171 -46.79 -37.94 37.60
N MET A 172 -45.81 -37.21 37.05
CA MET A 172 -45.15 -37.64 35.80
C MET A 172 -43.62 -37.51 35.90
N GLY A 173 -42.90 -38.55 35.48
CA GLY A 173 -41.44 -38.60 35.58
C GLY A 173 -40.77 -37.38 34.91
N SER A 174 -39.79 -36.80 35.60
CA SER A 174 -39.04 -35.59 35.21
C SER A 174 -38.63 -35.58 33.72
N GLU A 175 -38.28 -36.74 33.16
CA GLU A 175 -37.88 -36.89 31.76
C GLU A 175 -39.03 -36.72 30.73
N ARG A 176 -40.26 -37.08 31.07
CA ARG A 176 -41.43 -36.85 30.19
C ARG A 176 -41.83 -35.38 30.18
N ASN A 177 -41.69 -34.73 31.33
CA ASN A 177 -42.00 -33.33 31.51
C ASN A 177 -40.97 -32.44 30.80
N SER A 178 -39.67 -32.73 30.93
CA SER A 178 -38.61 -32.00 30.22
C SER A 178 -38.77 -32.10 28.70
N LYS A 179 -39.14 -33.27 28.15
CA LYS A 179 -39.43 -33.45 26.72
C LYS A 179 -40.62 -32.61 26.24
N ARG A 180 -41.68 -32.49 27.05
CA ARG A 180 -42.86 -31.67 26.72
C ARG A 180 -42.55 -30.18 26.78
N VAL A 181 -41.82 -29.72 27.81
CA VAL A 181 -41.34 -28.34 27.93
C VAL A 181 -40.42 -27.97 26.78
N LYS A 182 -39.48 -28.86 26.40
CA LYS A 182 -38.62 -28.68 25.22
C LYS A 182 -39.43 -28.53 23.94
N LYS A 183 -40.46 -29.35 23.74
CA LYS A 183 -41.34 -29.25 22.55
C LYS A 183 -42.11 -27.93 22.54
N LEU A 184 -42.62 -27.49 23.70
CA LEU A 184 -43.34 -26.24 23.83
C LEU A 184 -42.44 -25.02 23.58
N LEU A 185 -41.25 -24.97 24.19
CA LEU A 185 -40.27 -23.91 23.94
C LEU A 185 -39.74 -23.91 22.50
N SER A 186 -39.61 -25.09 21.88
CA SER A 186 -39.24 -25.19 20.46
C SER A 186 -40.34 -24.63 19.54
N ARG A 187 -41.63 -24.83 19.88
CA ARG A 187 -42.75 -24.21 19.16
C ARG A 187 -42.73 -22.69 19.30
N LEU A 188 -42.46 -22.18 20.50
CA LEU A 188 -42.32 -20.74 20.77
C LEU A 188 -41.14 -20.11 20.00
N ILE A 189 -39.96 -20.73 20.04
CA ILE A 189 -38.75 -20.23 19.36
C ILE A 189 -38.91 -20.25 17.83
N ASN A 190 -39.73 -21.16 17.29
CA ASN A 190 -40.01 -21.26 15.87
C ASN A 190 -41.21 -20.39 15.42
N TYR A 191 -41.71 -19.49 16.28
CA TYR A 191 -42.84 -18.59 16.00
C TYR A 191 -44.11 -19.33 15.54
N ASP A 192 -44.53 -20.36 16.27
CA ASP A 192 -45.76 -21.08 15.98
C ASP A 192 -47.02 -20.24 16.34
N ASP A 193 -47.74 -19.75 15.32
CA ASP A 193 -48.97 -18.97 15.48
C ASP A 193 -50.16 -19.76 16.06
N SER A 194 -50.07 -21.10 16.07
CA SER A 194 -51.13 -21.99 16.56
C SER A 194 -51.06 -22.32 18.05
N LEU A 195 -50.09 -21.73 18.78
CA LEU A 195 -49.88 -22.04 20.20
C LEU A 195 -50.93 -21.34 21.08
N LEU A 196 -51.74 -22.14 21.78
CA LEU A 196 -52.81 -21.66 22.64
C LEU A 196 -52.40 -21.60 24.11
N VAL A 197 -53.04 -20.73 24.91
CA VAL A 197 -52.90 -20.76 26.37
C VAL A 197 -53.33 -22.11 26.96
N SER A 198 -54.27 -22.81 26.31
CA SER A 198 -54.70 -24.16 26.70
C SER A 198 -53.65 -25.26 26.46
N ASP A 199 -52.65 -25.02 25.60
CA ASP A 199 -51.52 -25.96 25.40
C ASP A 199 -50.58 -25.97 26.61
N PHE A 200 -50.65 -24.94 27.45
CA PHE A 200 -50.04 -24.95 28.78
C PHE A 200 -50.99 -25.66 29.75
N PHE A 201 -50.91 -26.99 29.78
CA PHE A 201 -51.64 -27.82 30.75
C PHE A 201 -51.41 -27.31 32.19
N PRO A 202 -52.32 -27.62 33.15
CA PRO A 202 -52.22 -27.11 34.53
C PRO A 202 -50.84 -27.30 35.19
N GLU A 203 -50.12 -28.35 34.78
CA GLU A 203 -48.75 -28.70 35.19
C GLU A 203 -47.66 -27.68 34.78
N TYR A 204 -47.89 -26.92 33.70
CA TYR A 204 -46.94 -25.95 33.11
C TYR A 204 -47.40 -24.49 33.29
N LYS A 205 -48.41 -24.26 34.14
CA LYS A 205 -48.99 -22.94 34.38
C LYS A 205 -47.98 -21.95 34.96
N ASP A 206 -47.04 -22.43 35.77
CA ASP A 206 -45.99 -21.58 36.35
C ASP A 206 -44.93 -21.17 35.32
N LEU A 207 -44.65 -22.02 34.31
CA LEU A 207 -43.82 -21.63 33.17
C LEU A 207 -44.50 -20.54 32.33
N TYR A 208 -45.81 -20.68 32.07
CA TYR A 208 -46.58 -19.63 31.41
C TYR A 208 -46.57 -18.33 32.22
N ARG A 209 -46.76 -18.42 33.54
CA ARG A 209 -46.72 -17.27 34.45
C ARG A 209 -45.35 -16.60 34.45
N LEU A 210 -44.27 -17.37 34.39
CA LEU A 210 -42.92 -16.84 34.30
C LEU A 210 -42.75 -16.05 32.99
N LEU A 211 -43.06 -16.67 31.85
CA LEU A 211 -42.95 -16.05 30.53
C LEU A 211 -43.79 -14.77 30.39
N SER A 212 -45.01 -14.79 30.95
CA SER A 212 -45.91 -13.63 30.99
C SER A 212 -45.42 -12.54 31.94
N LYS A 213 -44.91 -12.89 33.14
CA LYS A 213 -44.35 -11.91 34.08
C LYS A 213 -43.10 -11.24 33.55
N THR A 214 -42.30 -11.95 32.77
CA THR A 214 -41.10 -11.41 32.15
C THR A 214 -41.39 -10.57 30.91
N ASN A 215 -42.66 -10.44 30.50
CA ASN A 215 -43.08 -9.75 29.27
C ASN A 215 -42.29 -10.23 28.04
N ILE A 216 -42.03 -11.53 27.93
CA ILE A 216 -41.30 -12.13 26.79
C ILE A 216 -42.28 -12.62 25.71
N VAL A 217 -43.57 -12.67 26.05
CA VAL A 217 -44.63 -13.29 25.26
C VAL A 217 -45.84 -12.37 25.23
N ASP A 218 -46.40 -12.19 24.03
CA ASP A 218 -47.66 -11.49 23.80
C ASP A 218 -48.84 -12.47 23.72
N VAL A 219 -49.97 -12.05 24.30
CA VAL A 219 -51.22 -12.79 24.24
C VAL A 219 -52.16 -12.06 23.29
N ILE A 220 -52.42 -12.67 22.13
CA ILE A 220 -53.31 -12.14 21.11
C ILE A 220 -54.63 -12.90 21.21
N GLU A 221 -55.71 -12.21 21.54
CA GLU A 221 -57.05 -12.79 21.53
C GLU A 221 -57.59 -12.77 20.10
N GLN A 222 -57.92 -13.93 19.55
CA GLN A 222 -58.48 -14.01 18.21
C GLN A 222 -60.00 -13.75 18.29
N GLU A 223 -60.44 -12.64 17.68
CA GLU A 223 -61.82 -12.12 17.76
C GLU A 223 -62.90 -13.12 17.30
N SER A 224 -62.52 -14.16 16.55
CA SER A 224 -63.44 -15.16 15.98
C SER A 224 -63.78 -16.35 16.88
N THR A 225 -62.94 -16.70 17.87
CA THR A 225 -63.09 -17.93 18.68
C THR A 225 -62.99 -17.69 20.18
N GLY A 226 -62.55 -16.50 20.62
CA GLY A 226 -62.28 -16.20 22.03
C GLY A 226 -61.06 -16.96 22.58
N GLU A 227 -60.30 -17.63 21.71
CA GLU A 227 -59.10 -18.36 22.05
C GLU A 227 -57.90 -17.40 22.14
N LYS A 228 -57.09 -17.59 23.18
CA LYS A 228 -55.92 -16.76 23.46
C LYS A 228 -54.68 -17.43 22.88
N HIS A 229 -54.10 -16.82 21.86
CA HIS A 229 -52.85 -17.26 21.24
C HIS A 229 -51.66 -16.62 21.92
N ILE A 230 -50.58 -17.39 22.03
CA ILE A 230 -49.33 -17.02 22.69
C ILE A 230 -48.26 -16.88 21.62
N ARG A 231 -47.68 -15.68 21.48
CA ARG A 231 -46.55 -15.46 20.57
C ARG A 231 -45.34 -14.95 21.33
N LEU A 232 -44.16 -15.44 20.96
CA LEU A 232 -42.90 -14.90 21.46
C LEU A 232 -42.69 -13.51 20.84
N LEU A 233 -42.25 -12.54 21.64
CA LEU A 233 -41.83 -11.24 21.12
C LEU A 233 -40.74 -11.43 20.06
N ASP A 234 -40.78 -10.57 19.05
CA ASP A 234 -39.74 -10.61 18.02
C ASP A 234 -38.45 -9.99 18.57
N PHE A 235 -37.53 -10.85 19.00
CA PHE A 235 -36.18 -10.44 19.39
C PHE A 235 -35.26 -10.21 18.19
N SER A 236 -35.75 -10.41 16.97
CA SER A 236 -35.01 -10.21 15.73
C SER A 236 -35.32 -8.88 15.03
N SER A 237 -36.45 -8.23 15.36
CA SER A 237 -36.76 -6.91 14.81
C SER A 237 -35.94 -5.84 15.52
N ILE A 238 -35.19 -5.07 14.74
CA ILE A 238 -34.54 -3.84 15.18
C ILE A 238 -35.53 -2.72 14.88
N ASP A 239 -36.67 -2.72 15.58
CA ASP A 239 -37.62 -1.62 15.49
C ASP A 239 -37.20 -0.55 16.51
N LEU A 240 -36.60 0.52 15.98
CA LEU A 240 -36.25 1.78 16.64
C LEU A 240 -37.31 2.83 16.32
#